data_AF-A0A961RPL2-F1
#
_entry.id   AF-A0A961RPL2-F1
#
_cell.length_a   1.000
_cell.length_b   1.000
_cell.length_c   1.000
_cell.angle_alpha   90.00
_cell.angle_beta   90.00
_cell.angle_gamma   90.00
#
_symmetry.space_group_name_H-M   'P 1'
#
loop_
_entity.id
_entity.type
_entity.pdbx_description
1 polymer ?
#
loop_
_entity_poly.entity_id
_entity_poly.type
_entity_poly.pdbx_seq_one_letter_code
_entity_poly.pdbx_strand_id
1 'polypeptide(L)' 'MRGARANPYYDGPVSDHFDGRTFFNPDGIEPRGFTDLLRWQFGGGRAAWPRRFDPPHAPAKP' A
#
# COMPACT_ATOMS: atom_id res chain seq x y z
N MET A 1 5.24 23.40 20.30
CA MET A 1 5.38 22.31 19.30
C MET A 1 4.90 21.03 19.97
N ARG A 2 3.88 20.34 19.44
CA ARG A 2 3.38 19.09 20.04
C ARG A 2 4.35 17.97 19.64
N GLY A 3 5.02 17.36 20.61
CA GLY A 3 5.84 16.16 20.39
C GLY A 3 4.95 15.02 19.87
N ALA A 4 5.40 14.34 18.83
CA ALA A 4 4.70 13.16 18.31
C ALA A 4 4.63 12.11 19.44
N ARG A 5 3.42 11.59 19.71
CA ARG A 5 3.26 10.44 20.60
C ARG A 5 3.97 9.25 19.96
N ALA A 6 4.84 8.57 20.71
CA ALA A 6 5.44 7.31 20.30
C ALA A 6 4.32 6.31 19.94
N ASN A 7 4.50 5.57 18.84
CA ASN A 7 3.56 4.53 18.43
C ASN A 7 3.74 3.31 19.34
N PRO A 8 2.76 2.97 20.21
CA PRO A 8 2.92 1.86 21.14
C PRO A 8 2.92 0.49 20.46
N TYR A 9 2.65 0.43 19.16
CA TYR A 9 2.59 -0.80 18.37
C TYR A 9 3.85 -1.04 17.53
N TYR A 10 4.82 -0.13 17.54
CA TYR A 10 5.99 -0.23 16.68
C TYR A 10 7.24 0.36 17.34
N ASP A 11 8.18 -0.53 17.67
CA ASP A 11 9.48 -0.18 18.24
C ASP A 11 10.65 -0.38 17.24
N GLY A 12 10.32 -0.63 15.97
CA GLY A 12 11.31 -0.81 14.90
C GLY A 12 11.92 0.51 14.40
N PRO A 13 12.98 0.46 13.58
CA PRO A 13 13.57 1.66 12.99
C PRO A 13 12.63 2.29 11.95
N VAL A 14 12.74 3.61 11.76
CA VAL A 14 12.19 4.28 10.57
C VAL A 14 12.75 3.62 9.30
N SER A 15 11.90 3.49 8.28
CA SER A 15 12.27 2.93 6.98
C SER A 15 11.92 3.90 5.84
N ASP A 16 12.37 3.58 4.64
CA ASP A 16 12.21 4.41 3.43
C ASP A 16 10.78 4.89 3.16
N HIS A 17 9.76 4.14 3.62
CA HIS A 17 8.34 4.42 3.37
C HIS A 17 7.48 4.43 4.65
N PHE A 18 8.08 4.36 5.83
CA PHE A 18 7.34 4.30 7.10
C PHE A 18 8.08 5.02 8.23
N ASP A 19 7.43 6.01 8.84
CA ASP A 19 8.03 6.90 9.85
C ASP A 19 7.87 6.38 11.29
N GLY A 20 7.41 5.14 11.43
CA GLY A 20 7.05 4.56 12.72
C GLY A 20 5.59 4.79 13.13
N ARG A 21 4.82 5.60 12.39
CA ARG A 21 3.40 5.87 12.68
C ARG A 21 2.50 5.79 11.45
N THR A 22 2.96 6.28 10.31
CA THR A 22 2.21 6.33 9.05
C THR A 22 3.10 5.95 7.88
N PHE A 23 2.51 5.25 6.90
CA PHE A 23 3.16 5.01 5.63
C PHE A 23 3.15 6.28 4.79
N PHE A 24 4.24 6.52 4.08
CA PHE A 24 4.38 7.62 3.15
C PHE A 24 5.03 7.14 1.86
N ASN A 25 4.77 7.86 0.77
CA ASN A 25 5.32 7.54 -0.54
C ASN A 25 6.20 8.71 -1.01
N PRO A 26 7.50 8.72 -0.66
CA PRO A 26 8.41 9.72 -1.17
C PRO A 26 8.46 9.62 -2.69
N ASP A 27 8.45 10.75 -3.38
CA ASP A 27 8.38 10.84 -4.84
C ASP A 27 7.12 10.20 -5.47
N GLY A 28 6.10 9.94 -4.66
CA GLY A 28 4.82 9.40 -5.09
C GLY A 28 4.06 10.36 -6.02
N ILE A 29 3.18 9.78 -6.84
CA ILE A 29 2.20 10.56 -7.60
C ILE A 29 0.99 10.88 -6.73
N GLU A 30 0.49 12.10 -6.85
CA GLU A 30 -0.79 12.49 -6.25
C GLU A 30 -1.91 11.55 -6.73
N PRO A 31 -2.90 11.22 -5.89
CA PRO A 31 -4.07 10.49 -6.32
C PRO A 31 -4.73 11.12 -7.55
N ARG A 32 -5.09 10.27 -8.51
CA ARG A 32 -5.80 10.69 -9.71
C ARG A 32 -7.18 11.29 -9.37
N GLY A 33 -7.69 12.15 -10.25
CA GLY A 33 -8.93 12.88 -10.01
C GLY A 33 -10.18 12.01 -10.03
N PHE A 34 -11.30 12.58 -9.58
CA PHE A 34 -12.59 11.87 -9.50
C PHE A 34 -13.04 11.27 -10.84
N THR A 35 -12.81 11.96 -11.97
CA THR A 35 -13.14 11.45 -13.30
C THR A 35 -12.36 10.18 -13.65
N ASP A 36 -11.10 10.08 -13.21
CA ASP A 36 -10.28 8.88 -13.42
C ASP A 36 -10.81 7.69 -12.60
N LEU A 37 -11.31 7.96 -11.39
CA LEU A 37 -11.97 6.96 -10.55
C LEU A 37 -13.24 6.41 -11.23
N LEU A 38 -14.09 7.27 -11.80
CA LEU A 38 -15.28 6.83 -12.52
C LEU A 38 -14.91 5.99 -13.75
N ARG A 39 -13.88 6.41 -14.49
CA ARG A 39 -13.38 5.64 -15.64
C ARG A 39 -12.90 4.25 -15.23
N TRP A 40 -12.18 4.12 -14.11
CA TRP A 40 -11.79 2.81 -13.57
C TRP A 40 -13.00 1.97 -13.13
N GLN A 41 -13.96 2.56 -12.43
CA GLN A 41 -15.10 1.83 -11.88
C GLN A 41 -16.01 1.26 -12.99
N PHE A 42 -16.20 2.01 -14.08
CA PHE A 42 -17.15 1.67 -15.16
C PHE A 42 -16.49 1.23 -16.48
N GLY A 43 -15.19 1.41 -16.63
CA GLY A 43 -14.46 1.13 -17.89
C GLY A 43 -14.26 -0.35 -18.23
N GLY A 44 -14.75 -1.28 -17.40
CA GLY A 44 -14.58 -2.72 -17.63
C GLY A 44 -13.18 -3.23 -17.29
N GLY A 45 -12.79 -4.39 -17.84
CA GLY A 45 -11.45 -4.98 -17.64
C GLY A 45 -11.17 -5.55 -16.24
N ARG A 46 -12.17 -5.56 -15.35
CA ARG A 46 -12.05 -6.16 -14.02
C ARG A 46 -12.02 -7.67 -14.15
N ALA A 47 -10.90 -8.30 -13.80
CA ALA A 47 -10.80 -9.74 -13.66
C ALA A 47 -11.19 -10.15 -12.24
N ALA A 48 -11.92 -11.27 -12.12
CA ALA A 48 -12.13 -11.88 -10.82
C ALA A 48 -10.80 -12.43 -10.30
N TRP A 49 -10.52 -12.20 -9.02
CA TRP A 49 -9.40 -12.87 -8.38
C TRP A 49 -9.65 -14.38 -8.35
N PRO A 50 -8.67 -15.23 -8.69
CA PRO A 50 -8.87 -16.67 -8.66
C PRO A 50 -9.07 -17.14 -7.21
N ARG A 51 -9.89 -18.19 -7.02
CA ARG A 51 -10.10 -18.80 -5.69
C ARG A 51 -8.81 -19.38 -5.11
N ARG A 52 -7.92 -19.83 -5.98
CA ARG A 52 -6.60 -20.39 -5.63
C ARG A 52 -5.62 -19.94 -6.70
N PHE A 53 -4.48 -19.42 -6.26
CA PHE A 53 -3.36 -19.08 -7.13
C PHE A 53 -2.25 -20.09 -6.87
N ASP A 54 -1.79 -20.76 -7.93
CA ASP A 54 -0.64 -21.65 -7.88
C ASP A 54 0.60 -20.86 -8.29
N PRO A 55 1.45 -20.42 -7.35
CA PRO A 55 2.63 -19.65 -7.69
C PRO A 55 3.61 -20.49 -8.52
N PRO A 56 4.27 -19.88 -9.54
CA PRO A 56 5.20 -20.60 -10.40
C PRO A 56 6.53 -20.93 -9.70
N HIS A 57 6.75 -20.41 -8.49
CA HIS A 57 7.97 -20.58 -7.71
C HIS A 57 7.66 -21.18 -6.34
N ALA A 58 8.64 -21.91 -5.80
CA ALA A 58 8.60 -22.40 -4.43
C ALA A 58 8.49 -21.23 -3.44
N PRO A 59 7.81 -21.42 -2.29
CA PRO A 59 7.73 -20.39 -1.26
C PRO A 59 9.12 -19.97 -0.79
N ALA A 60 9.24 -18.69 -0.41
CA ALA A 60 10.47 -18.16 0.17
C ALA A 60 10.84 -18.96 1.45
N LYS A 61 12.13 -19.26 1.61
CA LYS A 61 12.62 -19.87 2.86
C LYS A 61 12.59 -18.80 3.96
N PRO A 62 12.27 -19.18 5.21
CA PRO A 62 12.33 -18.27 6.36
C PRO A 62 13.73 -17.67 6.55
#